data_AF-A0A7V9LGZ3-F1
#
_entry.id   AF-A0A7V9LGZ3-F1
#
_cell.length_a   1.000
_cell.length_b   1.000
_cell.length_c   1.000
_cell.angle_alpha   90.00
_cell.angle_beta   90.00
_cell.angle_gamma   90.00
#
_symmetry.space_group_name_H-M   'P 1'
#
loop_
_entity.id
_entity.type
_entity.pdbx_description
1 polymer ?
#
loop_
_entity_poly.entity_id
_entity_poly.type
_entity_poly.pdbx_seq_one_letter_code
_entity_poly.pdbx_strand_id
1 'polypeptide(L)'
;MSGDSQKLVARGTLRPSGGSADTWELHPNGWRFAAGHVAKLELLSADAPYARASNATFSVSVSDLELRLPTLEGTPSTASAPSTACPGRKVKVKVPRRLRHVRVVADGRRIRLRHRRATIDLGSFASDVVVVRVKGRTAAGKRYRRTRRYPNCPRG
;
A
#
# COMPACT_ATOMS: atom_id res chain seq x y z
N MET A 1 16.29 5.50 43.13
CA MET A 1 15.47 5.30 41.93
C MET A 1 15.71 3.88 41.45
N SER A 2 14.81 2.95 41.75
CA SER A 2 14.87 1.58 41.23
C SER A 2 14.39 1.65 39.78
N GLY A 3 15.32 1.57 38.83
CA GLY A 3 15.00 1.59 37.40
C GLY A 3 14.71 0.17 36.93
N ASP A 4 13.50 -0.07 36.44
CA ASP A 4 13.15 -1.34 35.81
C ASP A 4 14.10 -1.61 34.64
N SER A 5 14.85 -2.72 34.72
CA SER A 5 15.80 -3.10 33.68
C SER A 5 15.08 -3.53 32.40
N GLN A 6 15.45 -2.95 31.26
CA GLN A 6 14.94 -3.36 29.95
C GLN A 6 15.99 -4.18 29.22
N LYS A 7 15.56 -5.24 28.52
CA LYS A 7 16.43 -6.09 27.70
C LYS A 7 15.92 -6.10 26.26
N LEU A 8 16.81 -5.77 25.33
CA LEU A 8 16.54 -5.91 23.90
C LEU A 8 16.41 -7.40 23.54
N VAL A 9 15.22 -7.82 23.13
CA VAL A 9 14.95 -9.21 22.72
C VAL A 9 15.14 -9.37 21.21
N ALA A 10 14.56 -8.50 20.40
CA ALA A 10 14.69 -8.53 18.95
C ALA A 10 14.66 -7.10 18.41
N ARG A 11 15.23 -6.92 17.22
CA ARG A 11 15.20 -5.67 16.47
C ARG A 11 15.03 -5.96 14.98
N GLY A 12 14.64 -4.93 14.24
CA GLY A 12 14.51 -4.95 12.80
C GLY A 12 14.47 -3.52 12.28
N THR A 13 14.79 -3.35 11.00
CA THR A 13 14.76 -2.04 10.35
C THR A 13 13.78 -2.08 9.19
N LEU A 14 12.89 -1.09 9.15
CA LEU A 14 11.98 -0.85 8.04
C LEU A 14 12.27 0.52 7.46
N ARG A 15 12.33 0.61 6.14
CA ARG A 15 12.18 1.87 5.43
C ARG A 15 10.73 1.95 4.92
N PRO A 16 9.88 2.82 5.49
CA PRO A 16 8.48 2.90 5.10
C PRO A 16 8.33 3.14 3.60
N SER A 17 7.35 2.47 2.98
CA SER A 17 7.12 2.58 1.53
C SER A 17 6.46 3.90 1.13
N GLY A 18 5.77 4.55 2.07
CA GLY A 18 4.88 5.69 1.78
C GLY A 18 3.51 5.29 1.22
N GLY A 19 3.21 3.98 1.19
CA GLY A 19 1.90 3.43 0.82
C GLY A 19 0.91 3.42 1.99
N SER A 20 -0.18 2.64 1.83
CA SER A 20 -1.27 2.57 2.81
C SER A 20 -1.00 1.67 4.02
N ALA A 21 -0.05 0.73 3.93
CA ALA A 21 0.34 -0.17 5.01
C ALA A 21 1.72 -0.77 4.75
N ASP A 22 2.51 -0.93 5.82
CA ASP A 22 3.78 -1.64 5.79
C ASP A 22 3.72 -2.85 6.73
N THR A 23 4.32 -3.97 6.31
CA THR A 23 4.47 -5.18 7.13
C THR A 23 5.90 -5.65 7.02
N TRP A 24 6.54 -5.91 8.16
CA TRP A 24 7.90 -6.40 8.24
C TRP A 24 8.06 -7.35 9.42
N GLU A 25 9.14 -8.11 9.39
CA GLU A 25 9.48 -9.05 10.46
C GLU A 25 10.72 -8.56 11.21
N LEU A 26 10.78 -8.87 12.51
CA LEU A 26 11.98 -8.70 13.31
C LEU A 26 12.91 -9.90 13.09
N HIS A 27 14.18 -9.75 13.46
CA HIS A 27 15.09 -10.89 13.46
C HIS A 27 14.53 -12.02 14.33
N PRO A 28 14.58 -13.28 13.85
CA PRO A 28 14.03 -14.40 14.58
C PRO A 28 14.76 -14.58 15.91
N ASN A 29 14.00 -14.81 16.98
CA ASN A 29 14.54 -15.12 18.30
C ASN A 29 13.63 -16.12 19.03
N GLY A 30 14.24 -17.09 19.71
CA GLY A 30 13.58 -17.99 20.66
C GLY A 30 13.72 -17.47 22.08
N TRP A 31 12.96 -16.42 22.43
CA TRP A 31 13.01 -15.81 23.76
C TRP A 31 11.84 -16.25 24.64
N ARG A 32 12.11 -16.55 25.91
CA ARG A 32 11.08 -16.81 26.93
C ARG A 32 10.95 -15.61 27.85
N PHE A 33 9.78 -14.99 27.86
CA PHE A 33 9.43 -13.98 28.86
C PHE A 33 9.12 -14.67 30.19
N ALA A 34 9.78 -14.26 31.27
CA ALA A 34 9.46 -14.74 32.61
C ALA A 34 8.11 -14.18 33.06
N ALA A 35 7.47 -14.84 34.03
CA ALA A 35 6.22 -14.35 34.59
C ALA A 35 6.38 -12.92 35.13
N GLY A 36 5.41 -12.05 34.83
CA GLY A 36 5.46 -10.63 35.19
C GLY A 36 6.25 -9.73 34.23
N HIS A 37 6.97 -10.28 33.27
CA HIS A 37 7.59 -9.46 32.23
C HIS A 37 6.55 -8.96 31.22
N VAL A 38 6.78 -7.76 30.69
CA VAL A 38 5.94 -7.15 29.66
C VAL A 38 6.75 -6.92 28.39
N ALA A 39 6.21 -7.34 27.25
CA ALA A 39 6.82 -7.04 25.95
C ALA A 39 6.63 -5.55 25.61
N LYS A 40 7.71 -4.88 25.25
CA LYS A 40 7.72 -3.48 24.83
C LYS A 40 8.17 -3.38 23.39
N LEU A 41 7.37 -2.70 22.56
CA LEU A 41 7.73 -2.35 21.19
C LEU A 41 8.15 -0.88 21.14
N GLU A 42 9.32 -0.61 20.59
CA GLU A 42 9.82 0.75 20.36
C GLU A 42 10.00 0.97 18.85
N LEU A 43 9.46 2.09 18.36
CA LEU A 43 9.65 2.54 16.99
C LEU A 43 10.57 3.75 17.01
N LEU A 44 11.78 3.57 16.50
CA LEU A 44 12.84 4.59 16.51
C LEU A 44 13.14 5.05 15.08
N SER A 45 13.47 6.33 14.94
CA SER A 45 13.87 6.92 13.66
C SER A 45 15.33 6.61 13.28
N ALA A 46 16.14 6.18 14.24
CA ALA A 46 17.54 5.82 14.06
C ALA A 46 17.96 4.72 15.05
N ASP A 47 18.90 3.88 14.64
CA ASP A 47 19.45 2.77 15.43
C ASP A 47 20.96 2.65 15.20
N ALA A 48 21.74 3.64 15.68
CA ALA A 48 23.20 3.59 15.58
C ALA A 48 23.78 2.69 16.69
N PRO A 49 24.86 1.92 16.43
CA PRO A 49 25.61 1.82 15.17
C PRO A 49 25.04 0.76 14.21
N TYR A 50 23.92 0.12 14.55
CA TYR A 50 23.40 -1.03 13.82
C TYR A 50 22.93 -0.69 12.40
N ALA A 51 22.30 0.46 12.23
CA ALA A 51 21.82 0.97 10.97
C ALA A 51 22.41 2.36 10.69
N ARG A 52 22.71 2.61 9.43
CA ARG A 52 23.13 3.94 8.96
C ARG A 52 21.98 4.93 9.17
N ALA A 53 22.27 6.08 9.77
CA ALA A 53 21.31 7.16 9.90
C ALA A 53 20.76 7.62 8.52
N SER A 54 19.49 8.03 8.49
CA SER A 54 18.92 8.68 7.31
C SER A 54 19.57 10.05 7.10
N ASN A 55 19.83 10.42 5.85
CA ASN A 55 20.34 11.76 5.51
C ASN A 55 19.23 12.80 5.36
N ALA A 56 17.97 12.37 5.30
CA ALA A 56 16.82 13.23 5.06
C ALA A 56 16.02 13.44 6.35
N THR A 57 15.46 14.63 6.52
CA THR A 57 14.43 14.87 7.53
C THR A 57 13.16 14.16 7.12
N PHE A 58 12.57 13.41 8.03
CA PHE A 58 11.30 12.72 7.79
C PHE A 58 10.43 12.75 9.05
N SER A 59 9.12 12.62 8.85
CA SER A 59 8.15 12.45 9.93
C SER A 59 7.35 11.19 9.62
N VAL A 60 7.06 10.39 10.64
CA VAL A 60 6.25 9.17 10.52
C VAL A 60 5.05 9.34 11.44
N SER A 61 3.86 9.19 10.86
CA SER A 61 2.62 9.00 11.62
C SER A 61 2.25 7.53 11.54
N VAL A 62 2.02 6.90 12.69
CA VAL A 62 1.65 5.48 12.78
C VAL A 62 0.23 5.39 13.29
N SER A 63 -0.61 4.64 12.58
CA SER A 63 -1.95 4.24 13.03
C SER A 63 -2.10 2.73 12.84
N ASP A 64 -3.08 2.14 13.52
CA ASP A 64 -3.49 0.75 13.31
C ASP A 64 -2.34 -0.27 13.47
N LEU A 65 -1.44 -0.01 14.43
CA LEU A 65 -0.28 -0.85 14.70
C LEU A 65 -0.70 -2.21 15.26
N GLU A 66 -0.32 -3.28 14.56
CA GLU A 66 -0.51 -4.66 15.02
C GLU A 66 0.86 -5.33 15.22
N LEU A 67 1.07 -5.95 16.39
CA LEU A 67 2.24 -6.78 16.69
C LEU A 67 1.81 -8.24 16.84
N ARG A 68 2.42 -9.12 16.04
CA ARG A 68 2.22 -10.57 16.12
C ARG A 68 3.47 -11.23 16.66
N LEU A 69 3.35 -11.90 17.81
CA LEU A 69 4.42 -12.67 18.43
C LEU A 69 4.11 -14.16 18.32
N PRO A 70 4.73 -14.89 17.36
CA PRO A 70 4.56 -16.33 17.30
C PRO A 70 5.13 -17.00 18.57
N THR A 71 4.35 -17.92 19.13
CA THR A 71 4.75 -18.76 20.28
C THR A 71 5.11 -20.16 19.81
N LEU A 72 5.88 -20.90 20.62
CA LEU A 72 6.25 -22.29 20.31
C LEU A 72 5.02 -23.21 20.14
N GLU A 73 3.97 -22.95 20.91
CA GLU A 73 2.74 -23.75 20.96
C GLU A 73 1.68 -23.28 19.95
N GLY A 74 1.87 -22.08 19.35
CA GLY A 74 0.93 -21.46 18.43
C GLY A 74 1.25 -21.71 16.96
N THR A 75 0.28 -21.40 16.09
CA THR A 75 0.49 -21.39 14.62
C THR A 75 1.73 -20.57 14.30
N PRO A 76 2.63 -21.05 13.40
CA PRO A 76 3.73 -20.23 12.93
C PRO A 76 3.14 -18.90 12.47
N SER A 77 3.80 -17.78 12.81
CA SER A 77 3.56 -16.55 12.08
C SER A 77 3.77 -16.94 10.64
N THR A 78 2.69 -17.11 9.89
CA THR A 78 2.79 -17.23 8.45
C THR A 78 3.38 -15.89 8.13
N ALA A 79 4.70 -15.86 7.89
CA ALA A 79 5.39 -14.69 7.41
C ALA A 79 4.45 -14.17 6.36
N SER A 80 3.82 -13.02 6.66
CA SER A 80 2.76 -12.53 5.80
C SER A 80 3.49 -12.38 4.50
N ALA A 81 3.22 -13.30 3.57
CA ALA A 81 3.83 -13.27 2.26
C ALA A 81 3.68 -11.80 1.88
N PRO A 82 4.78 -11.06 1.60
CA PRO A 82 4.67 -9.64 1.31
C PRO A 82 3.53 -9.56 0.33
N SER A 83 2.47 -8.78 0.59
CA SER A 83 1.18 -8.88 -0.08
C SER A 83 1.34 -8.83 -1.60
N THR A 84 1.77 -9.94 -2.18
CA THR A 84 2.29 -10.07 -3.52
C THR A 84 1.16 -10.71 -4.25
N ALA A 85 0.12 -9.91 -4.42
CA ALA A 85 -0.58 -9.87 -5.68
C ALA A 85 -1.59 -8.73 -5.65
N CYS A 86 -1.09 -7.51 -5.82
CA CYS A 86 -1.84 -6.58 -6.66
C CYS A 86 -1.06 -6.37 -7.96
N PRO A 87 -0.98 -7.39 -8.83
CA PRO A 87 -0.31 -7.24 -10.11
C PRO A 87 -1.09 -6.18 -10.88
N GLY A 88 -0.49 -4.99 -11.06
CA GLY A 88 -1.12 -3.81 -11.69
C GLY A 88 -2.22 -4.22 -12.67
N ARG A 89 -3.46 -4.06 -12.21
CA ARG A 89 -4.62 -4.67 -12.87
C ARG A 89 -4.89 -3.90 -14.14
N LYS A 90 -4.82 -4.55 -15.29
CA LYS A 90 -5.15 -3.91 -16.57
C LYS A 90 -6.66 -3.95 -16.80
N VAL A 91 -7.28 -2.78 -17.00
CA VAL A 91 -8.71 -2.68 -17.35
C VAL A 91 -8.91 -2.20 -18.78
N LYS A 92 -9.80 -2.88 -19.51
CA LYS A 92 -10.16 -2.51 -20.88
C LYS A 92 -11.38 -1.58 -20.87
N VAL A 93 -11.20 -0.37 -21.36
CA VAL A 93 -12.28 0.59 -21.58
C VAL A 93 -12.72 0.52 -23.04
N LYS A 94 -13.98 0.13 -23.28
CA LYS A 94 -14.61 0.15 -24.60
C LYS A 94 -15.53 1.38 -24.70
N VAL A 95 -15.35 2.20 -25.72
CA VAL A 95 -16.20 3.34 -26.02
C VAL A 95 -17.13 2.99 -27.19
N PRO A 96 -18.46 3.17 -27.05
CA PRO A 96 -19.40 3.00 -28.15
C PRO A 96 -19.07 3.90 -29.34
N ARG A 97 -19.10 3.34 -30.57
CA ARG A 97 -18.77 4.08 -31.82
C ARG A 97 -19.70 5.26 -32.10
N ARG A 98 -20.96 5.17 -31.65
CA ARG A 98 -21.98 6.23 -31.77
C ARG A 98 -21.66 7.53 -31.01
N LEU A 99 -20.63 7.54 -30.16
CA LEU A 99 -20.26 8.72 -29.38
C LEU A 99 -19.25 9.62 -30.12
N ARG A 100 -19.54 10.91 -30.19
CA ARG A 100 -18.68 11.99 -30.71
C ARG A 100 -18.04 12.77 -29.56
N HIS A 101 -16.94 13.48 -29.85
CA HIS A 101 -16.18 14.29 -28.88
C HIS A 101 -15.83 13.54 -27.57
N VAL A 102 -15.38 12.29 -27.71
CA VAL A 102 -15.15 11.43 -26.54
C VAL A 102 -13.88 11.84 -25.80
N ARG A 103 -14.00 11.95 -24.47
CA ARG A 103 -12.88 12.11 -23.54
C ARG A 103 -12.94 11.01 -22.49
N VAL A 104 -11.85 10.25 -22.36
CA VAL A 104 -11.67 9.29 -21.26
C VAL A 104 -10.60 9.82 -20.33
N VAL A 105 -10.91 9.82 -19.04
CA VAL A 105 -10.04 10.30 -17.96
C VAL A 105 -9.99 9.25 -16.88
N ALA A 106 -8.79 8.87 -16.43
CA ALA A 106 -8.59 8.04 -15.25
C ALA A 106 -7.86 8.90 -14.22
N ASP A 107 -8.51 9.13 -13.08
CA ASP A 107 -7.99 9.95 -11.98
C ASP A 107 -7.31 11.26 -12.41
N GLY A 108 -8.04 12.08 -13.18
CA GLY A 108 -7.52 13.34 -13.73
C GLY A 108 -6.66 13.20 -15.00
N ARG A 109 -5.97 12.07 -15.21
CA ARG A 109 -5.15 11.80 -16.40
C ARG A 109 -5.98 11.45 -17.64
N ARG A 110 -5.75 12.15 -18.75
CA ARG A 110 -6.42 11.84 -20.04
C ARG A 110 -5.85 10.55 -20.65
N ILE A 111 -6.72 9.63 -21.03
CA ILE A 111 -6.36 8.35 -21.64
C ILE A 111 -6.52 8.41 -23.16
N ARG A 112 -5.47 8.01 -23.88
CA ARG A 112 -5.49 7.90 -25.35
C ARG A 112 -6.26 6.65 -25.75
N LEU A 113 -7.17 6.79 -26.71
CA LEU A 113 -7.94 5.68 -27.26
C LEU A 113 -7.33 5.25 -28.60
N ARG A 114 -7.15 3.95 -28.80
CA ARG A 114 -6.89 3.34 -30.12
C ARG A 114 -8.14 2.59 -30.56
N HIS A 115 -8.64 2.87 -31.76
CA HIS A 115 -9.87 2.25 -32.29
C HIS A 115 -11.07 2.25 -31.30
N ARG A 116 -11.27 3.36 -30.56
CA ARG A 116 -12.31 3.52 -29.51
C ARG A 116 -12.17 2.59 -28.30
N ARG A 117 -10.98 2.07 -28.05
CA ARG A 117 -10.65 1.23 -26.90
C ARG A 117 -9.35 1.72 -26.25
N ALA A 118 -9.19 1.44 -24.96
CA ALA A 118 -7.92 1.60 -24.26
C ALA A 118 -7.75 0.52 -23.21
N THR A 119 -6.51 0.12 -23.00
CA THR A 119 -6.11 -0.67 -21.84
C THR A 119 -5.42 0.29 -20.88
N ILE A 120 -5.91 0.35 -19.64
CA ILE A 120 -5.36 1.19 -18.58
C ILE A 120 -4.69 0.26 -17.58
N ASP A 121 -3.40 0.46 -17.31
CA ASP A 121 -2.72 -0.17 -16.18
C ASP A 121 -3.08 0.61 -14.91
N LEU A 122 -3.91 0.03 -14.04
CA LEU A 122 -4.35 0.69 -12.81
C LEU A 122 -3.17 0.91 -11.85
N GLY A 123 -2.17 0.03 -11.84
CA GLY A 123 -0.99 0.15 -10.97
C GLY A 123 -0.08 1.33 -11.30
N SER A 124 -0.32 2.02 -12.43
CA SER A 124 0.38 3.26 -12.79
C SER A 124 -0.18 4.53 -12.12
N PHE A 125 -1.20 4.38 -11.27
CA PHE A 125 -1.81 5.45 -10.49
C PHE A 125 -1.52 5.24 -9.00
N ALA A 126 -1.29 6.34 -8.28
CA ALA A 126 -0.96 6.33 -6.85
C ALA A 126 -2.18 6.14 -5.92
N SER A 127 -3.41 6.16 -6.45
CA SER A 127 -4.63 6.05 -5.64
C SER A 127 -5.08 4.61 -5.45
N ASP A 128 -5.64 4.30 -4.28
CA ASP A 128 -6.25 3.00 -3.96
C ASP A 128 -7.56 2.75 -4.74
N VAL A 129 -8.17 3.81 -5.26
CA VAL A 129 -9.35 3.70 -6.13
C VAL A 129 -9.17 4.57 -7.36
N VAL A 130 -9.04 3.94 -8.53
CA VAL A 130 -8.92 4.66 -9.79
C VAL A 130 -10.31 4.90 -10.37
N VAL A 131 -10.65 6.19 -10.54
CA VAL A 131 -11.93 6.60 -11.11
C VAL A 131 -11.80 6.86 -12.61
N VAL A 132 -12.38 5.98 -13.42
CA VAL A 132 -12.43 6.11 -14.88
C VAL A 132 -13.73 6.78 -15.31
N ARG A 133 -13.60 7.93 -15.98
CA ARG A 133 -14.71 8.74 -16.50
C ARG A 133 -14.66 8.79 -18.02
N VAL A 134 -15.73 8.35 -18.67
CA VAL A 134 -15.97 8.50 -20.11
C VAL A 134 -17.00 9.60 -20.31
N LYS A 135 -16.65 10.64 -21.05
CA LYS A 135 -17.53 11.73 -21.47
C LYS A 135 -17.63 11.77 -22.99
N GLY A 136 -18.76 12.19 -23.54
CA GLY A 136 -18.95 12.39 -24.98
C GLY A 136 -20.33 12.95 -25.30
N ARG A 137 -20.69 12.95 -26.58
CA ARG A 137 -22.04 13.28 -27.06
C ARG A 137 -22.58 12.18 -27.97
N THR A 138 -23.89 11.94 -27.98
CA THR A 138 -24.53 11.06 -28.96
C THR A 138 -24.66 11.76 -30.32
N ALA A 139 -25.07 11.04 -31.37
CA ALA A 139 -25.36 11.63 -32.67
C ALA A 139 -26.44 12.72 -32.59
N ALA A 140 -27.45 12.53 -31.73
CA ALA A 140 -28.50 13.51 -31.43
C ALA A 140 -28.03 14.66 -30.50
N GLY A 141 -26.73 14.87 -30.30
CA GLY A 141 -26.18 15.97 -29.49
C GLY A 141 -26.27 15.79 -27.95
N LYS A 142 -27.00 14.79 -27.45
CA LYS A 142 -27.18 14.54 -26.00
C LYS A 142 -25.85 14.21 -25.32
N ARG A 143 -25.62 14.79 -24.13
CA ARG A 143 -24.42 14.51 -23.31
C ARG A 143 -24.42 13.07 -22.81
N TYR A 144 -23.27 12.43 -22.91
CA TYR A 144 -23.02 11.08 -22.39
C TYR A 144 -21.92 11.14 -21.33
N ARG A 145 -22.18 10.54 -20.16
CA ARG A 145 -21.20 10.38 -19.08
C ARG A 145 -21.33 9.00 -18.48
N ARG A 146 -20.21 8.29 -18.33
CA ARG A 146 -20.12 7.03 -17.61
C ARG A 146 -18.93 7.10 -16.66
N THR A 147 -19.14 6.72 -15.42
CA THR A 147 -18.08 6.67 -14.42
C THR A 147 -18.01 5.27 -13.85
N ARG A 148 -16.79 4.76 -13.68
CA ARG A 148 -16.51 3.48 -13.03
C ARG A 148 -15.38 3.69 -12.04
N ARG A 149 -15.50 3.04 -10.89
CA ARG A 149 -14.47 2.99 -9.86
C ARG A 149 -13.85 1.61 -9.91
N TYR A 150 -12.53 1.56 -9.83
CA TYR A 150 -11.79 0.32 -9.80
C TYR A 150 -10.92 0.33 -8.55
N PRO A 151 -11.03 -0.69 -7.69
CA PRO A 151 -10.02 -0.89 -6.65
C PRO A 151 -8.67 -1.09 -7.33
N ASN A 152 -7.67 -0.45 -6.78
CA ASN A 152 -6.29 -0.44 -7.24
C ASN A 152 -5.39 -0.66 -6.03
N CYS A 153 -4.21 -1.21 -6.27
CA CYS A 153 -3.13 -1.07 -5.32
C CYS A 153 -1.99 -0.39 -6.08
N PRO A 154 -1.62 0.84 -5.69
CA PRO A 154 -0.59 1.59 -6.37
C PRO A 154 0.74 0.84 -6.29
N ARG A 155 1.52 0.83 -7.38
CA ARG A 155 2.93 0.46 -7.29
C ARG A 155 3.62 1.65 -6.60
N GLY A 156 4.03 1.46 -5.35
CA GLY A 156 4.90 2.40 -4.63
C GLY A 156 6.21 2.63 -5.37
#